data_AF-A0A6V7KNA9-F1
#
_entry.id   AF-A0A6V7KNA9-F1
#
_cell.length_a   1.000
_cell.length_b   1.000
_cell.length_c   1.000
_cell.angle_alpha   90.00
_cell.angle_beta   90.00
_cell.angle_gamma   90.00
#
_symmetry.space_group_name_H-M   'P 1'
#
loop_
_entity.id
_entity.type
_entity.pdbx_description
1 polymer ?
#
loop_
_entity_poly.entity_id
_entity_poly.type
_entity_poly.pdbx_seq_one_letter_code
_entity_poly.pdbx_strand_id
1 'polypeptide(L)'
;VTLAEKIIPAADLSEQISTAGTEASGTGNMKFMLNGALTIGTLDGANVEMAEEMGNDNIFIFGMTVDEVEALKRRGYNAWDYYNKIPEAKQCIDQISGGFFSPNNPEEFRDISDVLMKWDRFFLLADFEDYIKTQDKVSQVYQNHTKWTEMAIHNIASSGKFSSDRTIEDYAREIWGVEPSWKVLPEPHEHKDM
;
A
#
# COMPACT_ATOMS: atom_id res chain seq x y z
N VAL A 1 15.49 -9.92 2.73
CA VAL A 1 15.96 -8.65 2.14
C VAL A 1 16.44 -8.85 0.71
N THR A 2 17.35 -9.80 0.44
CA THR A 2 17.90 -10.10 -0.90
C THR A 2 16.87 -10.33 -2.02
N LEU A 3 15.69 -10.88 -1.72
CA LEU A 3 14.61 -11.03 -2.69
C LEU A 3 13.90 -9.70 -2.99
N ALA A 4 13.68 -8.87 -1.97
CA ALA A 4 13.03 -7.57 -2.12
C ALA A 4 13.88 -6.60 -2.96
N GLU A 5 15.21 -6.67 -2.83
CA GLU A 5 16.17 -5.94 -3.68
C GLU A 5 16.05 -6.28 -5.18
N LYS A 6 15.43 -7.41 -5.53
CA LYS A 6 15.15 -7.79 -6.92
C LYS A 6 13.73 -7.44 -7.34
N ILE A 7 12.76 -7.63 -6.46
CA ILE A 7 11.34 -7.41 -6.77
C ILE A 7 11.03 -5.92 -6.88
N ILE A 8 11.54 -5.11 -5.94
CA ILE A 8 11.18 -3.69 -5.83
C ILE A 8 11.57 -2.90 -7.09
N PRO A 9 12.81 -3.02 -7.63
CA PRO A 9 13.20 -2.28 -8.83
C PRO A 9 12.53 -2.78 -10.12
N ALA A 10 11.86 -3.94 -10.08
CA ALA A 10 11.22 -4.56 -11.23
C ALA A 10 9.69 -4.38 -11.23
N ALA A 11 9.13 -3.72 -10.22
CA ALA A 11 7.68 -3.54 -10.10
C ALA A 11 7.21 -2.30 -10.85
N ASP A 12 6.13 -2.45 -11.61
CA ASP A 12 5.40 -1.33 -12.20
C ASP A 12 4.35 -0.78 -11.21
N LEU A 13 3.63 -1.67 -10.52
CA LEU A 13 2.54 -1.34 -9.62
C LEU A 13 2.83 -1.87 -8.21
N SER A 14 2.62 -1.02 -7.21
CA SER A 14 2.78 -1.32 -5.78
C SER A 14 1.43 -1.35 -5.08
N GLU A 15 1.05 -2.52 -4.54
CA GLU A 15 -0.21 -2.74 -3.84
C GLU A 15 -0.09 -2.36 -2.35
N GLN A 16 -0.73 -1.27 -1.94
CA GLN A 16 -0.70 -0.75 -0.57
C GLN A 16 -2.13 -0.62 -0.02
N ILE A 17 -2.79 -1.77 0.11
CA ILE A 17 -4.26 -1.91 0.17
C ILE A 17 -4.81 -2.23 1.57
N SER A 18 -4.14 -1.79 2.64
CA SER A 18 -4.63 -1.96 4.00
C SER A 18 -5.98 -1.24 4.19
N THR A 19 -6.85 -1.77 5.05
CA THR A 19 -8.06 -1.03 5.45
C THR A 19 -7.64 0.29 6.09
N ALA A 20 -8.25 1.40 5.68
CA ALA A 20 -7.90 2.71 6.23
C ALA A 20 -7.96 2.73 7.77
N GLY A 21 -6.89 3.23 8.39
CA GLY A 21 -6.71 3.30 9.84
C GLY A 21 -6.07 2.06 10.46
N THR A 22 -5.53 1.12 9.66
CA THR A 22 -4.92 -0.12 10.19
C THR A 22 -3.41 -0.19 10.02
N GLU A 23 -2.87 0.39 8.95
CA GLU A 23 -1.43 0.51 8.72
C GLU A 23 -0.92 1.80 9.37
N ALA A 24 0.00 1.67 10.33
CA ALA A 24 0.54 2.84 11.02
C ALA A 24 1.39 3.73 10.09
N SER A 25 2.08 3.13 9.11
CA SER A 25 2.93 3.86 8.17
C SER A 25 3.20 3.06 6.89
N GLY A 26 3.82 1.88 7.02
CA GLY A 26 4.35 1.12 5.89
C GLY A 26 5.71 1.67 5.43
N THR A 27 6.66 0.77 5.12
CA THR A 27 7.96 1.14 4.52
C THR A 27 8.22 0.48 3.17
N GLY A 28 7.34 -0.45 2.76
CA GLY A 28 7.39 -1.07 1.43
C GLY A 28 7.01 -0.05 0.36
N ASN A 29 5.89 0.65 0.56
CA ASN A 29 5.40 1.76 -0.25
C ASN A 29 6.48 2.78 -0.62
N MET A 30 7.27 3.26 0.36
CA MET A 30 8.36 4.21 0.15
C MET A 30 9.46 3.65 -0.78
N LYS A 31 9.80 2.37 -0.63
CA LYS A 31 10.82 1.71 -1.48
C LYS A 31 10.35 1.59 -2.91
N PHE A 32 9.08 1.23 -3.11
CA PHE A 32 8.47 1.14 -4.43
C PHE A 32 8.38 2.51 -5.12
N MET A 33 7.92 3.54 -4.40
CA MET A 33 7.88 4.93 -4.87
C MET A 33 9.25 5.40 -5.36
N LEU A 34 10.30 5.19 -4.55
CA LEU A 34 11.68 5.57 -4.91
C LEU A 34 12.21 4.82 -6.14
N ASN A 35 11.69 3.62 -6.43
CA ASN A 35 12.12 2.80 -7.56
C ASN A 35 11.21 2.94 -8.80
N GLY A 36 10.25 3.87 -8.78
CA GLY A 36 9.43 4.20 -9.95
C GLY A 36 8.16 3.34 -10.12
N ALA A 37 7.85 2.49 -9.16
CA ALA A 37 6.55 1.81 -9.16
C ALA A 37 5.45 2.80 -8.76
N LEU A 38 4.37 2.84 -9.53
CA LEU A 38 3.17 3.59 -9.15
C LEU A 38 2.42 2.85 -8.04
N THR A 39 1.83 3.60 -7.13
CA THR A 39 1.10 3.01 -6.00
C THR A 39 -0.39 2.95 -6.31
N ILE A 40 -1.01 1.80 -6.04
CA ILE A 40 -2.46 1.67 -5.83
C ILE A 40 -2.69 1.37 -4.35
N GLY A 41 -3.53 2.16 -3.69
CA GLY A 41 -3.68 2.02 -2.24
C GLY A 41 -4.82 2.82 -1.65
N THR A 42 -5.09 2.55 -0.38
CA THR A 42 -6.05 3.30 0.43
C THR A 42 -5.38 4.53 1.04
N LEU A 43 -6.19 5.49 1.52
CA LEU A 43 -5.72 6.64 2.31
C LEU A 43 -5.40 6.20 3.74
N ASP A 44 -4.31 5.43 3.88
CA ASP A 44 -3.84 4.87 5.15
C ASP A 44 -2.33 5.07 5.34
N GLY A 45 -1.90 5.18 6.60
CA GLY A 45 -0.49 5.32 6.97
C GLY A 45 0.27 6.36 6.13
N ALA A 46 1.45 5.96 5.63
CA ALA A 46 2.31 6.84 4.82
C ALA A 46 1.81 7.01 3.38
N ASN A 47 0.78 6.30 2.93
CA ASN A 47 0.20 6.57 1.59
C ASN A 47 -0.37 8.00 1.53
N VAL A 48 -0.89 8.51 2.65
CA VAL A 48 -1.37 9.90 2.77
C VAL A 48 -0.22 10.87 2.53
N GLU A 49 0.88 10.73 3.27
CA GLU A 49 2.07 11.58 3.11
C GLU A 49 2.67 11.44 1.71
N MET A 50 2.71 10.24 1.15
CA MET A 50 3.21 10.00 -0.21
C MET A 50 2.36 10.73 -1.26
N ALA A 51 1.03 10.65 -1.15
CA ALA A 51 0.10 11.34 -2.04
C ALA A 51 0.25 12.87 -1.97
N GLU A 52 0.50 13.41 -0.77
CA GLU A 52 0.78 14.84 -0.56
C GLU A 52 2.08 15.29 -1.26
N GLU A 53 3.16 14.50 -1.16
CA GLU A 53 4.45 14.86 -1.77
C GLU A 53 4.43 14.75 -3.30
N MET A 54 3.87 13.67 -3.86
CA MET A 54 3.87 13.44 -5.30
C MET A 54 2.71 14.13 -6.04
N GLY A 55 1.69 14.56 -5.30
CA GLY A 55 0.41 15.04 -5.83
C GLY A 55 -0.56 13.90 -6.15
N ASN A 56 -1.84 14.13 -5.85
CA ASN A 56 -2.91 13.13 -6.01
C ASN A 56 -3.09 12.61 -7.45
N ASP A 57 -2.61 13.32 -8.46
CA ASP A 57 -2.67 12.89 -9.86
C ASP A 57 -1.65 11.78 -10.21
N ASN A 58 -0.69 11.49 -9.31
CA ASN A 58 0.41 10.57 -9.53
C ASN A 58 0.32 9.27 -8.68
N ILE A 59 -0.82 9.03 -8.02
CA ILE A 59 -1.12 7.84 -7.21
C ILE A 59 -2.56 7.38 -7.47
N PHE A 60 -2.80 6.07 -7.40
CA PHE A 60 -4.12 5.48 -7.58
C PHE A 60 -4.77 5.20 -6.22
N ILE A 61 -5.45 6.20 -5.68
CA ILE A 61 -6.17 6.07 -4.42
C ILE A 61 -7.58 5.48 -4.64
N PHE A 62 -7.96 4.53 -3.79
CA PHE A 62 -9.30 3.94 -3.75
C PHE A 62 -9.74 3.65 -2.31
N GLY A 63 -11.01 3.25 -2.18
CA GLY A 63 -11.58 2.70 -0.96
C GLY A 63 -12.02 3.77 0.03
N MET A 64 -12.51 3.29 1.16
CA MET A 64 -13.01 4.12 2.24
C MET A 64 -11.89 4.90 2.95
N THR A 65 -12.22 6.10 3.38
CA THR A 65 -11.45 6.85 4.39
C THR A 65 -11.64 6.27 5.79
N VAL A 66 -10.76 6.63 6.73
CA VAL A 66 -10.86 6.23 8.14
C VAL A 66 -12.24 6.58 8.74
N ASP A 67 -12.76 7.77 8.42
CA ASP A 67 -14.06 8.22 8.91
C ASP A 67 -15.22 7.39 8.33
N GLU A 68 -15.13 6.98 7.07
CA GLU A 68 -16.11 6.12 6.42
C GLU A 68 -16.09 4.69 6.96
N VAL A 69 -14.89 4.15 7.24
CA VAL A 69 -14.72 2.85 7.92
C VAL A 69 -15.40 2.88 9.29
N GLU A 70 -15.13 3.89 10.11
CA GLU A 70 -15.73 4.02 11.43
C GLU A 70 -17.25 4.27 11.36
N ALA A 71 -17.72 5.04 10.38
CA ALA A 71 -19.15 5.22 10.14
C ALA A 71 -19.85 3.93 9.70
N LEU A 72 -19.23 3.12 8.83
CA LEU A 72 -19.75 1.82 8.41
C LEU A 72 -19.80 0.84 9.57
N LYS A 73 -18.73 0.77 10.36
CA LYS A 73 -18.66 -0.04 11.57
C LYS A 73 -19.76 0.30 12.57
N ARG A 74 -20.01 1.59 12.83
CA ARG A 74 -21.09 2.07 13.72
C ARG A 74 -22.49 1.75 13.19
N ARG A 75 -22.68 1.78 11.87
CA ARG A 75 -23.95 1.39 11.24
C ARG A 75 -24.22 -0.12 11.33
N GLY A 76 -23.18 -0.93 11.51
CA GLY A 76 -23.26 -2.39 11.52
C GLY A 76 -22.98 -2.94 10.12
N TYR A 77 -21.70 -3.20 9.84
CA TYR A 77 -21.27 -3.80 8.58
C TYR A 77 -21.83 -5.22 8.43
N ASN A 78 -22.33 -5.52 7.23
CA ASN A 78 -22.80 -6.84 6.84
C ASN A 78 -22.27 -7.22 5.45
N ALA A 79 -21.34 -8.18 5.41
CA ALA A 79 -20.74 -8.71 4.18
C ALA A 79 -21.79 -9.21 3.16
N TRP A 80 -22.94 -9.72 3.64
CA TRP A 80 -24.01 -10.20 2.76
C TRP A 80 -24.64 -9.10 1.91
N ASP A 81 -24.62 -7.84 2.35
CA ASP A 81 -25.17 -6.74 1.57
C ASP A 81 -24.33 -6.52 0.30
N TYR A 82 -23.01 -6.64 0.42
CA TYR A 82 -22.06 -6.51 -0.69
C TYR A 82 -22.04 -7.75 -1.58
N TYR A 83 -22.03 -8.95 -0.98
CA TYR A 83 -22.15 -10.21 -1.71
C TYR A 83 -23.41 -10.25 -2.58
N ASN A 84 -24.57 -9.85 -2.06
CA ASN A 84 -25.81 -9.88 -2.85
C ASN A 84 -25.90 -8.76 -3.89
N LYS A 85 -25.19 -7.65 -3.68
CA LYS A 85 -25.20 -6.48 -4.58
C LYS A 85 -24.21 -6.58 -5.73
N ILE A 86 -23.03 -7.17 -5.51
CA ILE A 86 -21.90 -7.17 -6.46
C ILE A 86 -21.75 -8.57 -7.06
N PRO A 87 -22.20 -8.81 -8.31
CA PRO A 87 -22.19 -10.14 -8.93
C PRO A 87 -20.79 -10.77 -9.01
N GLU A 88 -19.77 -9.97 -9.28
CA GLU A 88 -18.38 -10.42 -9.40
C GLU A 88 -17.83 -10.87 -8.04
N ALA A 89 -18.09 -10.11 -6.98
CA ALA A 89 -17.69 -10.49 -5.62
C ALA A 89 -18.39 -11.80 -5.19
N LYS A 90 -19.68 -11.93 -5.48
CA LYS A 90 -20.43 -13.17 -5.27
C LYS A 90 -19.78 -14.35 -5.99
N GLN A 91 -19.45 -14.19 -7.26
CA GLN A 91 -18.82 -15.25 -8.04
C GLN A 91 -17.48 -15.68 -7.42
N CYS A 92 -16.64 -14.73 -7.00
CA CYS A 92 -15.38 -15.03 -6.33
C CYS A 92 -15.59 -15.83 -5.04
N ILE A 93 -16.51 -15.40 -4.18
CA ILE A 93 -16.82 -16.09 -2.92
C ILE A 93 -17.39 -17.49 -3.18
N ASP A 94 -18.29 -17.64 -4.16
CA ASP A 94 -18.88 -18.93 -4.54
C ASP A 94 -17.82 -19.90 -5.10
N GLN A 95 -16.85 -19.41 -5.87
CA GLN A 95 -15.74 -20.20 -6.39
C GLN A 95 -14.75 -20.63 -5.29
N ILE A 96 -14.43 -19.73 -4.36
CA ILE A 96 -13.56 -20.03 -3.21
C ILE A 96 -14.22 -21.07 -2.31
N SER A 97 -15.51 -20.89 -2.01
CA SER A 97 -16.26 -21.78 -1.10
C SER A 97 -16.69 -23.10 -1.75
N GLY A 98 -16.85 -23.13 -3.08
CA GLY A 98 -17.36 -24.27 -3.83
C GLY A 98 -16.31 -25.23 -4.37
N GLY A 99 -15.04 -25.09 -3.99
CA GLY A 99 -13.97 -26.00 -4.43
C GLY A 99 -13.48 -25.81 -5.87
N PHE A 100 -13.80 -24.68 -6.51
CA PHE A 100 -13.35 -24.39 -7.88
C PHE A 100 -11.83 -24.41 -8.00
N PHE A 101 -11.13 -23.88 -6.99
CA PHE A 101 -9.66 -23.83 -6.93
C PHE A 101 -9.01 -25.08 -6.33
N SER A 102 -9.79 -25.95 -5.68
CA SER A 102 -9.33 -27.19 -5.04
C SER A 102 -10.27 -28.37 -5.33
N PRO A 103 -10.42 -28.83 -6.59
CA PRO A 103 -11.43 -29.84 -6.94
C PRO A 103 -11.32 -31.17 -6.19
N ASN A 104 -10.10 -31.54 -5.77
CA ASN A 104 -9.83 -32.76 -5.01
C ASN A 104 -10.07 -32.61 -3.49
N ASN A 105 -10.20 -31.36 -3.01
CA ASN A 105 -10.50 -31.03 -1.62
C ASN A 105 -11.39 -29.76 -1.59
N PRO A 106 -12.69 -29.87 -1.93
CA PRO A 106 -13.55 -28.70 -2.13
C PRO A 106 -13.67 -27.76 -0.93
N GLU A 107 -13.45 -28.28 0.27
CA GLU A 107 -13.57 -27.53 1.52
C GLU A 107 -12.26 -26.82 1.94
N GLU A 108 -11.17 -26.98 1.18
CA GLU A 108 -9.82 -26.49 1.55
C GLU A 108 -9.77 -25.00 1.88
N PHE A 109 -10.55 -24.18 1.17
CA PHE A 109 -10.58 -22.72 1.35
C PHE A 109 -11.84 -22.21 2.04
N ARG A 110 -12.67 -23.09 2.61
CA ARG A 110 -13.94 -22.71 3.22
C ARG A 110 -13.75 -21.68 4.34
N ASP A 111 -12.71 -21.84 5.16
CA ASP A 111 -12.40 -20.92 6.25
C ASP A 111 -12.20 -19.47 5.77
N ILE A 112 -11.62 -19.27 4.57
CA ILE A 112 -11.44 -17.94 3.98
C ILE A 112 -12.81 -17.33 3.68
N SER A 113 -13.68 -18.05 2.98
CA SER A 113 -15.03 -17.58 2.67
C SER A 113 -15.88 -17.35 3.92
N ASP A 114 -15.72 -18.20 4.94
CA ASP A 114 -16.44 -18.07 6.21
C ASP A 114 -16.00 -16.83 6.99
N VAL A 115 -14.68 -16.55 7.03
CA VAL A 115 -14.17 -15.31 7.62
C VAL A 115 -14.71 -14.10 6.88
N LEU A 116 -14.66 -14.09 5.54
CA LEU A 116 -15.15 -12.97 4.74
C LEU A 116 -16.65 -12.71 4.94
N MET A 117 -17.46 -13.77 5.04
CA MET A 117 -18.90 -13.63 5.12
C MET A 117 -19.44 -13.40 6.55
N LYS A 118 -18.70 -13.84 7.58
CA LYS A 118 -19.18 -13.79 8.98
C LYS A 118 -18.41 -12.80 9.85
N TRP A 119 -17.11 -12.62 9.58
CA TRP A 119 -16.18 -11.95 10.49
C TRP A 119 -15.21 -11.02 9.76
N ASP A 120 -15.61 -10.46 8.63
CA ASP A 120 -14.75 -9.55 7.87
C ASP A 120 -14.55 -8.25 8.66
N ARG A 121 -13.44 -8.24 9.40
CA ARG A 121 -12.99 -7.12 10.25
C ARG A 121 -12.32 -6.01 9.46
N PHE A 122 -11.99 -6.27 8.20
CA PHE A 122 -11.19 -5.41 7.34
C PHE A 122 -11.99 -4.84 6.17
N PHE A 123 -13.31 -5.09 6.15
CA PHE A 123 -14.26 -4.52 5.21
C PHE A 123 -13.88 -4.78 3.75
N LEU A 124 -13.29 -5.93 3.46
CA LEU A 124 -12.76 -6.27 2.13
C LEU A 124 -13.83 -6.14 1.05
N LEU A 125 -15.05 -6.63 1.31
CA LEU A 125 -16.15 -6.54 0.33
C LEU A 125 -16.68 -5.11 0.17
N ALA A 126 -16.45 -4.24 1.15
CA ALA A 126 -16.86 -2.84 1.06
C ALA A 126 -15.98 -2.04 0.08
N ASP A 127 -14.67 -2.31 0.06
CA ASP A 127 -13.72 -1.67 -0.86
C ASP A 127 -13.59 -2.38 -2.21
N PHE A 128 -14.10 -3.61 -2.34
CA PHE A 128 -13.94 -4.45 -3.53
C PHE A 128 -14.29 -3.75 -4.85
N GLU A 129 -15.47 -3.12 -4.93
CA GLU A 129 -15.92 -2.50 -6.19
C GLU A 129 -15.02 -1.32 -6.59
N ASP A 130 -14.58 -0.52 -5.62
CA ASP A 130 -13.74 0.64 -5.89
C ASP A 130 -12.29 0.26 -6.21
N TYR A 131 -11.79 -0.81 -5.58
CA TYR A 131 -10.52 -1.43 -5.93
C TYR A 131 -10.50 -1.88 -7.39
N ILE A 132 -11.52 -2.64 -7.83
CA ILE A 132 -11.60 -3.12 -9.22
C ILE A 132 -11.69 -1.94 -10.21
N LYS A 133 -12.54 -0.94 -9.94
CA LYS A 133 -12.64 0.28 -10.76
C LYS A 133 -11.30 1.02 -10.86
N THR A 134 -10.51 1.01 -9.80
CA THR A 134 -9.22 1.68 -9.77
C THR A 134 -8.15 0.86 -10.48
N GLN A 135 -8.17 -0.47 -10.38
CA GLN A 135 -7.34 -1.36 -11.22
C GLN A 135 -7.63 -1.20 -12.73
N ASP A 136 -8.88 -0.94 -13.11
CA ASP A 136 -9.22 -0.60 -14.50
C ASP A 136 -8.57 0.72 -14.94
N LYS A 137 -8.56 1.74 -14.07
CA LYS A 137 -7.86 3.02 -14.34
C LYS A 137 -6.36 2.80 -14.48
N VAL A 138 -5.75 2.01 -13.58
CA VAL A 138 -4.34 1.62 -13.66
C VAL A 138 -4.05 1.01 -15.03
N SER A 139 -4.85 0.03 -15.45
CA SER A 139 -4.70 -0.66 -16.73
C SER A 139 -4.81 0.29 -17.93
N GLN A 140 -5.74 1.25 -17.88
CA GLN A 140 -5.90 2.26 -18.93
C GLN A 140 -4.70 3.22 -19.00
N VAL A 141 -4.20 3.69 -17.85
CA VAL A 141 -3.04 4.59 -17.81
C VAL A 141 -1.76 3.86 -18.23
N TYR A 142 -1.60 2.58 -17.89
CA TYR A 142 -0.45 1.77 -18.28
C TYR A 142 -0.30 1.65 -19.80
N GLN A 143 -1.41 1.67 -20.56
CA GLN A 143 -1.37 1.70 -22.03
C GLN A 143 -0.78 3.00 -22.58
N ASN A 144 -0.85 4.09 -21.82
CA ASN A 144 -0.19 5.35 -22.16
C ASN A 144 1.19 5.42 -21.48
N HIS A 145 2.18 4.80 -22.12
CA HIS A 145 3.55 4.75 -21.60
C HIS A 145 4.15 6.11 -21.25
N THR A 146 3.81 7.17 -21.99
CA THR A 146 4.31 8.53 -21.69
C THR A 146 3.75 9.02 -20.36
N LYS A 147 2.43 8.91 -20.17
CA LYS A 147 1.77 9.31 -18.93
C LYS A 147 2.22 8.46 -17.74
N TRP A 148 2.33 7.15 -17.93
CA TRP A 148 2.82 6.24 -16.90
C TRP A 148 4.23 6.61 -16.43
N THR A 149 5.14 6.84 -17.39
CA THR A 149 6.54 7.23 -17.09
C THR A 149 6.61 8.60 -16.42
N GLU A 150 5.80 9.57 -16.86
CA GLU A 150 5.70 10.88 -16.23
C GLU A 150 5.28 10.76 -14.76
N MET A 151 4.23 9.99 -14.47
CA MET A 151 3.80 9.73 -13.09
C MET A 151 4.91 9.05 -12.26
N ALA A 152 5.63 8.09 -12.84
CA ALA A 152 6.73 7.40 -12.17
C ALA A 152 7.88 8.35 -11.83
N ILE A 153 8.22 9.27 -12.73
CA ILE A 153 9.24 10.31 -12.49
C ILE A 153 8.78 11.24 -11.36
N HIS A 154 7.51 11.64 -11.31
CA HIS A 154 6.98 12.44 -10.20
C HIS A 154 7.08 11.70 -8.86
N ASN A 155 6.82 10.39 -8.83
CA ASN A 155 7.00 9.56 -7.64
C ASN A 155 8.47 9.58 -7.18
N ILE A 156 9.41 9.28 -8.07
CA ILE A 156 10.85 9.23 -7.75
C ILE A 156 11.35 10.60 -7.29
N ALA A 157 11.01 11.67 -8.00
CA ALA A 157 11.48 13.02 -7.70
C ALA A 157 10.96 13.54 -6.35
N SER A 158 9.82 13.03 -5.88
CA SER A 158 9.15 13.49 -4.65
C SER A 158 9.40 12.57 -3.46
N SER A 159 10.20 11.50 -3.59
CA SER A 159 10.37 10.51 -2.52
C SER A 159 11.40 10.90 -1.45
N GLY A 160 12.07 12.05 -1.61
CA GLY A 160 13.19 12.46 -0.74
C GLY A 160 12.84 12.57 0.75
N LYS A 161 11.61 13.00 1.07
CA LYS A 161 11.09 13.09 2.46
C LYS A 161 11.12 11.76 3.21
N PHE A 162 11.06 10.64 2.50
CA PHE A 162 10.98 9.30 3.06
C PHE A 162 12.36 8.64 3.28
N SER A 163 13.44 9.40 3.15
CA SER A 163 14.78 8.95 3.56
C SER A 163 14.83 8.72 5.08
N SER A 164 15.43 7.61 5.51
CA SER A 164 15.69 7.36 6.93
C SER A 164 16.62 8.39 7.55
N ASP A 165 17.50 9.03 6.78
CA ASP A 165 18.39 10.07 7.29
C ASP A 165 17.59 11.25 7.87
N ARG A 166 16.48 11.62 7.21
CA ARG A 166 15.55 12.65 7.70
C ARG A 166 14.90 12.21 9.00
N THR A 167 14.37 10.99 9.05
CA THR A 167 13.76 10.46 10.28
C THR A 167 14.76 10.42 11.45
N ILE A 168 16.02 10.06 11.19
CA ILE A 168 17.06 10.05 12.22
C ILE A 168 17.42 11.48 12.68
N GLU A 169 17.45 12.45 11.77
CA GLU A 169 17.64 13.86 12.10
C GLU A 169 16.52 14.40 13.01
N ASP A 170 15.26 14.07 12.73
CA ASP A 170 14.10 14.44 13.56
C ASP A 170 14.23 13.85 14.97
N TYR A 171 14.50 12.54 15.08
CA TYR A 171 14.71 11.86 16.38
C TYR A 171 15.89 12.46 17.16
N ALA A 172 17.00 12.75 16.47
CA ALA A 172 18.20 13.30 17.07
C ALA A 172 17.92 14.65 17.76
N ARG A 173 17.25 15.56 17.06
CA ARG A 173 16.97 16.91 17.56
C ARG A 173 15.81 16.94 18.56
N GLU A 174 14.72 16.26 18.28
CA GLU A 174 13.46 16.42 19.03
C GLU A 174 13.37 15.52 20.26
N ILE A 175 14.09 14.39 20.27
CA ILE A 175 13.98 13.38 21.32
C ILE A 175 15.31 13.16 22.03
N TRP A 176 16.39 12.91 21.29
CA TRP A 176 17.68 12.54 21.88
C TRP A 176 18.51 13.74 22.36
N GLY A 177 18.26 14.92 21.80
CA GLY A 177 19.01 16.14 22.13
C GLY A 177 20.44 16.12 21.60
N VAL A 178 20.67 15.53 20.42
CA VAL A 178 21.98 15.48 19.77
C VAL A 178 21.91 16.07 18.36
N GLU A 179 22.99 16.68 17.89
CA GLU A 179 23.07 17.20 16.52
C GLU A 179 23.73 16.19 15.58
N PRO A 180 23.09 15.83 14.45
CA PRO A 180 23.71 14.97 13.45
C PRO A 180 24.91 15.66 12.79
N SER A 181 25.89 14.86 12.36
CA SER A 181 27.12 15.34 11.76
C SER A 181 27.40 14.65 10.43
N TRP A 182 27.62 15.44 9.38
CA TRP A 182 28.06 14.98 8.06
C TRP A 182 29.59 15.03 7.89
N LYS A 183 30.31 15.24 8.99
CA LYS A 183 31.78 15.31 8.97
C LYS A 183 32.35 13.94 8.59
N VAL A 184 33.05 13.91 7.46
CA VAL A 184 33.82 12.75 7.03
C VAL A 184 34.90 12.46 8.09
N LEU A 185 34.92 11.23 8.58
CA LEU A 185 35.97 10.78 9.49
C LEU A 185 37.31 10.68 8.74
N PRO A 186 38.44 10.89 9.43
CA PRO A 186 39.76 10.69 8.82
C PRO A 186 39.89 9.32 8.18
N GLU A 187 40.76 9.20 7.18
CA GLU A 187 40.96 7.91 6.51
C GLU A 187 41.49 6.88 7.53
N PRO A 188 41.13 5.58 7.42
CA PRO A 188 41.48 4.59 8.45
C PRO A 188 42.99 4.43 8.71
N HIS A 189 43.83 4.89 7.78
CA HIS A 189 45.29 4.81 7.86
C HIS A 189 45.95 6.12 8.32
N GLU A 190 45.19 7.22 8.43
CA GLU A 190 45.66 8.44 9.06
C GLU A 190 45.58 8.25 10.58
N HIS A 191 46.71 7.86 11.19
CA HIS A 191 46.83 7.87 12.64
C HIS A 191 46.55 9.29 13.14
N LYS A 192 45.55 9.45 14.00
CA LYS A 192 45.43 10.63 14.85
C LYS A 192 46.70 10.67 15.70
N ASP A 193 47.64 11.54 15.34
CA ASP A 193 48.67 11.96 16.28
C ASP A 193 47.94 12.39 17.57
N MET A 194 48.18 11.63 18.65
CA MET A 194 47.56 11.81 19.97
C MET A 194 47.89 13.17 20.56
#